data_AF-A0A132EDI3-F1
#
_entry.id   AF-A0A132EDI3-F1
#
_cell.length_a   1.000
_cell.length_b   1.000
_cell.length_c   1.000
_cell.angle_alpha   90.00
_cell.angle_beta   90.00
_cell.angle_gamma   90.00
#
_symmetry.space_group_name_H-M   'P 1'
#
loop_
_entity.id
_entity.type
_entity.pdbx_description
1 polymer ?
#
loop_
_entity_poly.entity_id
_entity_poly.type
_entity_poly.pdbx_seq_one_letter_code
_entity_poly.pdbx_strand_id
1 'polypeptide(L)'
;MINFSQFPAHWTLERATDVLNRQAKRDAAQEISIESIDHAANLIREQQEEIAILEKSLERVQSKKEEFCAATARLDALMKDKRDELIASAREGREPDYREIDAQLAQVRDVLAQYADEQVNVPAAIASIESTLSDARAKADAVLRAAQQFVSRHYRAEYDKAHQAYIDFLNSAEFLAKLENMHALFWLYRAFDDRYRTGLFEGEVDQVEQYLEGIKHAGGKGVLDSDRTRVVYRDHLKRLEEFGITKPDLSSDPCPSPLEVHIAKRVYDEFQQSKLDAEPVTANR
;
A
#
# COMPACT_ATOMS: atom_id res chain seq x y z
N MET A 1 34.89 7.66 -14.94
CA MET A 1 34.44 6.45 -15.67
C MET A 1 33.99 5.44 -14.61
N ILE A 2 32.70 5.11 -14.54
CA ILE A 2 32.15 4.27 -13.46
C ILE A 2 32.73 2.86 -13.60
N ASN A 3 33.41 2.36 -12.57
CA ASN A 3 33.99 1.01 -12.60
C ASN A 3 32.99 -0.03 -12.08
N PHE A 4 32.04 -0.42 -12.95
CA PHE A 4 31.03 -1.43 -12.64
C PHE A 4 31.59 -2.85 -12.40
N SER A 5 32.90 -3.07 -12.58
CA SER A 5 33.51 -4.41 -12.45
C SER A 5 33.64 -4.91 -11.00
N GLN A 6 33.35 -4.07 -10.00
CA GLN A 6 33.34 -4.46 -8.57
C GLN A 6 31.96 -4.86 -8.06
N PHE A 7 30.90 -4.63 -8.84
CA PHE A 7 29.55 -5.05 -8.47
C PHE A 7 29.24 -6.40 -9.09
N PRO A 8 28.47 -7.26 -8.40
CA PRO A 8 27.86 -8.42 -9.04
C PRO A 8 27.17 -7.94 -10.32
N ALA A 9 27.44 -8.56 -11.47
CA ALA A 9 27.22 -8.07 -12.84
C ALA A 9 25.76 -7.77 -13.27
N HIS A 10 24.87 -7.46 -12.33
CA HIS A 10 23.41 -7.35 -12.46
C HIS A 10 22.81 -6.18 -11.65
N TRP A 11 23.63 -5.22 -11.20
CA TRP A 11 23.17 -4.01 -10.50
C TRP A 11 23.24 -2.77 -11.39
N THR A 12 22.08 -2.15 -11.61
CA THR A 12 21.89 -0.90 -12.35
C THR A 12 21.43 0.21 -11.40
N LEU A 13 21.63 1.48 -11.75
CA LEU A 13 21.10 2.62 -10.99
C LEU A 13 19.57 2.56 -10.83
N GLU A 14 18.84 2.13 -11.86
CA GLU A 14 17.38 1.97 -11.81
C GLU A 14 16.96 0.98 -10.72
N ARG A 15 17.54 -0.23 -10.75
CA ARG A 15 17.35 -1.24 -9.70
C ARG A 15 17.75 -0.74 -8.30
N ALA A 16 18.87 -0.04 -8.17
CA ALA A 16 19.30 0.52 -6.89
C ALA A 16 18.29 1.54 -6.36
N THR A 17 17.85 2.47 -7.21
CA THR A 17 16.82 3.46 -6.88
C THR A 17 15.49 2.79 -6.51
N ASP A 18 15.07 1.75 -7.22
CA ASP A 18 13.86 0.98 -6.89
C ASP A 18 13.95 0.34 -5.49
N VAL A 19 15.06 -0.34 -5.19
CA VAL A 19 15.29 -0.95 -3.87
C VAL A 19 15.27 0.10 -2.76
N LEU A 20 15.92 1.25 -2.96
CA LEU A 20 15.94 2.34 -2.00
C LEU A 20 14.55 2.98 -1.83
N ASN A 21 13.79 3.16 -2.90
CA ASN A 21 12.41 3.66 -2.84
C ASN A 21 11.51 2.70 -2.07
N ARG A 22 11.63 1.39 -2.32
CA ARG A 22 10.90 0.35 -1.57
C ARG A 22 11.28 0.34 -0.09
N GLN A 23 12.55 0.57 0.24
CA GLN A 23 13.00 0.71 1.62
C GLN A 23 12.44 1.98 2.26
N ALA A 24 12.52 3.13 1.59
CA ALA A 24 12.02 4.40 2.09
C ALA A 24 10.51 4.35 2.41
N LYS A 25 9.70 3.67 1.58
CA LYS A 25 8.27 3.42 1.88
C LYS A 25 8.06 2.64 3.19
N ARG A 26 8.96 1.70 3.48
CA ARG A 26 8.90 0.88 4.71
C ARG A 26 9.37 1.66 5.92
N ASP A 27 10.39 2.50 5.76
CA ASP A 27 10.88 3.39 6.80
C ASP A 27 9.80 4.42 7.17
N ALA A 28 9.16 5.05 6.18
CA ALA A 28 8.02 5.96 6.41
C ALA A 28 6.86 5.28 7.14
N ALA A 29 6.57 4.02 6.84
CA ALA A 29 5.55 3.26 7.55
C ALA A 29 5.94 2.96 9.02
N GLN A 30 7.23 2.83 9.34
CA GLN A 30 7.70 2.58 10.71
C GLN A 30 7.59 3.82 11.61
N GLU A 31 7.59 5.02 11.02
CA GLU A 31 7.41 6.28 11.74
C GLU A 31 5.96 6.50 12.18
N ILE A 32 5.00 5.78 11.60
CA ILE A 32 3.58 5.88 11.91
C ILE A 32 3.23 4.96 13.08
N SER A 33 2.83 5.55 14.21
CA SER A 33 2.36 4.81 15.38
C SER A 33 0.89 4.41 15.22
N ILE A 34 0.61 3.11 15.37
CA ILE A 34 -0.75 2.55 15.38
C ILE A 34 -0.97 1.85 16.71
N GLU A 35 -2.06 2.23 17.37
CA GLU A 35 -2.40 1.76 18.72
C GLU A 35 -3.42 0.62 18.71
N SER A 36 -4.29 0.59 17.70
CA SER A 36 -5.38 -0.39 17.57
C SER A 36 -5.81 -0.57 16.12
N ILE A 37 -6.61 -1.61 15.85
CA ILE A 37 -7.22 -1.83 14.52
C ILE A 37 -8.14 -0.65 14.17
N ASP A 38 -8.91 -0.13 15.13
CA ASP A 38 -9.81 1.00 14.89
C ASP A 38 -9.04 2.31 14.62
N HIS A 39 -7.91 2.51 15.32
CA HIS A 39 -7.01 3.63 15.03
C HIS A 39 -6.44 3.53 13.60
N ALA A 40 -5.99 2.34 13.18
CA ALA A 40 -5.55 2.10 11.82
C ALA A 40 -6.65 2.39 10.78
N ALA A 41 -7.87 1.90 11.03
CA ALA A 41 -9.02 2.11 10.16
C ALA A 41 -9.35 3.61 10.01
N ASN A 42 -9.30 4.37 11.10
CA ASN A 42 -9.53 5.81 11.07
C ASN A 42 -8.47 6.54 10.25
N LEU A 43 -7.18 6.22 10.43
CA LEU A 43 -6.11 6.83 9.63
C LEU A 43 -6.28 6.51 8.14
N ILE A 44 -6.59 5.27 7.78
CA ILE A 44 -6.84 4.88 6.37
C ILE A 44 -8.00 5.70 5.79
N ARG A 45 -9.11 5.79 6.53
CA ARG A 45 -10.29 6.56 6.11
C ARG A 45 -9.95 8.04 5.91
N GLU A 46 -9.23 8.65 6.84
CA GLU A 46 -8.80 10.06 6.75
C GLU A 46 -7.95 10.31 5.50
N GLN A 47 -7.02 9.41 5.19
CA GLN A 47 -6.20 9.53 3.97
C GLN A 47 -7.01 9.34 2.69
N GLN A 48 -8.00 8.43 2.69
CA GLN A 48 -8.92 8.27 1.56
C GLN A 48 -9.80 9.50 1.34
N GLU A 49 -10.29 10.11 2.41
CA GLU A 49 -11.07 11.35 2.35
C GLU A 49 -10.24 12.52 1.83
N GLU A 50 -9.00 12.66 2.31
CA GLU A 50 -8.05 13.67 1.83
C GLU A 50 -7.79 13.53 0.32
N ILE A 51 -7.50 12.31 -0.15
CA ILE A 51 -7.31 12.03 -1.58
C ILE A 51 -8.58 12.36 -2.39
N ALA A 52 -9.76 11.94 -1.93
CA ALA A 52 -11.01 12.20 -2.64
C ALA A 52 -11.32 13.70 -2.77
N ILE A 53 -11.02 14.49 -1.73
CA ILE A 53 -11.16 15.96 -1.77
C ILE A 53 -10.20 16.57 -2.79
N LEU A 54 -8.95 16.10 -2.84
CA LEU A 54 -7.94 16.57 -3.80
C LEU A 54 -8.30 16.18 -5.23
N GLU A 55 -8.77 14.96 -5.47
CA GLU A 55 -9.23 14.49 -6.79
C GLU A 55 -10.42 15.32 -7.31
N LYS A 56 -11.41 15.57 -6.45
CA LYS A 56 -12.55 16.44 -6.80
C LYS A 56 -12.11 17.89 -7.06
N SER A 57 -11.12 18.37 -6.32
CA SER A 57 -10.55 19.71 -6.54
C SER A 57 -9.81 19.78 -7.87
N LEU A 58 -9.06 18.73 -8.23
CA LEU A 58 -8.37 18.61 -9.51
C LEU A 58 -9.37 18.59 -10.67
N GLU A 59 -10.41 17.76 -10.59
CA GLU A 59 -11.48 17.67 -11.60
C GLU A 59 -12.11 19.05 -11.85
N ARG A 60 -12.45 19.78 -10.77
CA ARG A 60 -13.02 21.13 -10.88
C ARG A 60 -12.08 22.11 -11.60
N VAL A 61 -10.78 22.08 -11.28
CA VAL A 61 -9.82 23.00 -11.91
C VAL A 61 -9.53 22.59 -13.36
N GLN A 62 -9.52 21.30 -13.67
CA GLN A 62 -9.42 20.80 -15.04
C GLN A 62 -10.63 21.21 -15.88
N SER A 63 -11.85 21.10 -15.34
CA SER A 63 -13.06 21.58 -16.02
C SER A 63 -12.99 23.08 -16.33
N LYS A 64 -12.52 23.92 -15.38
CA LYS A 64 -12.26 25.34 -15.65
C LYS A 64 -11.25 25.56 -16.79
N LYS A 65 -10.19 24.75 -16.85
CA LYS A 65 -9.20 24.81 -17.95
C LYS A 65 -9.86 24.49 -19.29
N GLU A 66 -10.75 23.52 -19.35
CA GLU A 66 -11.48 23.15 -20.57
C GLU A 66 -12.44 24.25 -21.01
N GLU A 67 -13.20 24.84 -20.08
CA GLU A 67 -14.05 26.01 -20.34
C GLU A 67 -13.25 27.17 -20.92
N PHE A 68 -12.07 27.44 -20.33
CA PHE A 68 -11.15 28.46 -20.81
C PHE A 68 -10.66 28.19 -22.24
N CYS A 69 -10.20 26.96 -22.51
CA CYS A 69 -9.77 26.54 -23.85
C CYS A 69 -10.90 26.69 -24.88
N ALA A 70 -12.13 26.32 -24.51
CA ALA A 70 -13.30 26.46 -25.36
C ALA A 70 -13.64 27.93 -25.65
N ALA A 71 -13.55 28.81 -24.65
CA ALA A 71 -13.75 30.25 -24.83
C ALA A 71 -12.72 30.86 -25.79
N THR A 72 -11.45 30.46 -25.65
CA THR A 72 -10.36 30.91 -26.55
C THR A 72 -10.60 30.43 -27.98
N ALA A 73 -10.97 29.17 -28.18
CA ALA A 73 -11.26 28.64 -29.52
C ALA A 73 -12.46 29.35 -30.19
N ARG A 74 -13.49 29.72 -29.41
CA ARG A 74 -14.62 30.51 -29.91
C ARG A 74 -14.19 31.91 -30.34
N LEU A 75 -13.28 32.55 -29.59
CA LEU A 75 -12.71 33.84 -30.00
C LEU A 75 -11.93 33.70 -31.31
N ASP A 76 -11.07 32.71 -31.44
CA ASP A 76 -10.26 32.52 -32.65
C ASP A 76 -11.13 32.31 -33.89
N ALA A 77 -12.23 31.56 -33.75
CA ALA A 77 -13.23 31.40 -34.79
C ALA A 77 -13.91 32.74 -35.15
N LEU A 78 -14.37 33.50 -34.15
CA LEU A 78 -14.99 34.82 -34.37
C LEU A 78 -14.02 35.79 -35.08
N MET A 79 -12.76 35.85 -34.64
CA MET A 79 -11.72 36.68 -35.24
C MET A 79 -11.47 36.33 -36.70
N LYS A 80 -11.51 35.04 -37.04
CA LYS A 80 -11.35 34.55 -38.40
C LYS A 80 -12.55 34.95 -39.27
N ASP A 81 -13.77 34.69 -38.79
CA ASP A 81 -14.99 35.03 -39.52
C ASP A 81 -15.09 36.53 -39.81
N LYS A 82 -14.78 37.38 -38.82
CA LYS A 82 -14.77 38.84 -38.99
C LYS A 82 -13.65 39.33 -39.91
N ARG A 83 -12.48 38.69 -39.88
CA ARG A 83 -11.42 38.97 -40.87
C ARG A 83 -11.89 38.67 -42.29
N ASP A 84 -12.54 37.53 -42.50
CA ASP A 84 -13.05 37.12 -43.81
C ASP A 84 -14.16 38.06 -44.31
N GLU A 85 -15.05 38.51 -43.42
CA GLU A 85 -16.10 39.50 -43.71
C GLU A 85 -15.53 40.87 -44.12
N LEU A 86 -14.49 41.34 -43.43
CA LEU A 86 -13.78 42.58 -43.78
C LEU A 86 -13.11 42.49 -45.16
N ILE A 87 -12.48 41.36 -45.46
CA ILE A 87 -11.85 41.11 -46.78
C ILE A 87 -12.90 41.09 -47.89
N ALA A 88 -14.05 40.45 -47.65
CA ALA A 88 -15.15 40.42 -48.61
C ALA A 88 -15.74 41.83 -48.86
N SER A 89 -16.02 42.58 -47.79
CA SER A 89 -16.55 43.94 -47.87
C SER A 89 -15.61 44.88 -48.63
N ALA A 90 -14.29 44.78 -48.38
CA ALA A 90 -13.27 45.55 -49.10
C ALA A 90 -13.22 45.20 -50.60
N ARG A 91 -13.45 43.93 -50.98
CA ARG A 91 -13.53 43.51 -52.39
C ARG A 91 -14.79 44.02 -53.09
N GLU A 92 -15.89 44.15 -52.36
CA GLU A 92 -17.17 44.63 -52.87
C GLU A 92 -17.30 46.16 -52.88
N GLY A 93 -16.30 46.89 -52.36
CA GLY A 93 -16.31 48.35 -52.28
C GLY A 93 -17.35 48.90 -51.29
N ARG A 94 -17.81 48.07 -50.34
CA ARG A 94 -18.72 48.48 -49.26
C ARG A 94 -17.92 48.89 -48.03
N GLU A 95 -18.38 49.92 -47.35
CA GLU A 95 -17.81 50.33 -46.06
C GLU A 95 -18.24 49.32 -44.98
N PRO A 96 -17.29 48.66 -44.28
CA PRO A 96 -17.64 47.71 -43.23
C PRO A 96 -18.29 48.39 -42.01
N ASP A 97 -19.20 47.70 -41.34
CA ASP A 97 -19.74 48.18 -40.06
C ASP A 97 -18.79 47.86 -38.91
N TYR A 98 -17.85 48.77 -38.66
CA TYR A 98 -16.85 48.63 -37.60
C TYR A 98 -17.46 48.70 -36.18
N ARG A 99 -18.68 49.23 -36.01
CA ARG A 99 -19.30 49.37 -34.67
C ARG A 99 -19.76 48.03 -34.12
N GLU A 100 -20.31 47.18 -34.98
CA GLU A 100 -20.72 45.83 -34.59
C GLU A 100 -19.50 44.95 -34.24
N ILE A 101 -18.42 45.10 -35.02
CA ILE A 101 -17.15 44.40 -34.80
C ILE A 101 -16.53 44.81 -33.47
N ASP A 102 -16.45 46.12 -33.17
CA ASP A 102 -15.88 46.60 -31.91
C ASP A 102 -16.71 46.19 -30.69
N ALA A 103 -18.05 46.17 -30.80
CA ALA A 103 -18.93 45.72 -29.70
C ALA A 103 -18.76 44.21 -29.39
N GLN A 104 -18.64 43.39 -30.43
CA GLN A 104 -18.42 41.94 -30.27
C GLN A 104 -17.00 41.64 -29.77
N LEU A 105 -15.98 42.37 -30.25
CA LEU A 105 -14.61 42.26 -29.73
C LEU A 105 -14.50 42.72 -28.28
N ALA A 106 -15.25 43.75 -27.87
CA ALA A 106 -15.32 44.19 -26.47
C ALA A 106 -15.92 43.11 -25.56
N GLN A 107 -17.04 42.48 -25.97
CA GLN A 107 -17.62 41.37 -25.21
C GLN A 107 -16.65 40.20 -25.02
N VAL A 108 -15.90 39.82 -26.06
CA VAL A 108 -14.95 38.70 -25.93
C VAL A 108 -13.69 39.12 -25.18
N ARG A 109 -13.25 40.38 -25.29
CA ARG A 109 -12.17 40.93 -24.46
C ARG A 109 -12.54 40.98 -22.99
N ASP A 110 -13.78 41.31 -22.64
CA ASP A 110 -14.26 41.28 -21.26
C ASP A 110 -14.29 39.85 -20.70
N VAL A 111 -14.74 38.88 -21.50
CA VAL A 111 -14.69 37.46 -21.15
C VAL A 111 -13.23 37.02 -20.96
N LEU A 112 -12.34 37.30 -21.90
CA LEU A 112 -10.92 36.96 -21.77
C LEU A 112 -10.22 37.70 -20.62
N ALA A 113 -10.60 38.95 -20.31
CA ALA A 113 -10.05 39.71 -19.20
C ALA A 113 -10.47 39.11 -17.85
N GLN A 114 -11.70 38.59 -17.74
CA GLN A 114 -12.12 37.79 -16.59
C GLN A 114 -11.29 36.50 -16.43
N TYR A 115 -10.77 35.95 -17.53
CA TYR A 115 -9.97 34.73 -17.53
C TYR A 115 -8.44 34.95 -17.58
N ALA A 116 -7.95 36.18 -17.78
CA ALA A 116 -6.52 36.46 -17.93
C ALA A 116 -5.74 36.16 -16.64
N ASP A 117 -6.35 36.46 -15.48
CA ASP A 117 -5.82 36.09 -14.16
C ASP A 117 -5.95 34.57 -13.91
N GLU A 118 -6.92 33.89 -14.52
CA GLU A 118 -7.09 32.44 -14.40
C GLU A 118 -6.14 31.66 -15.33
N GLN A 119 -5.77 32.18 -16.50
CA GLN A 119 -4.86 31.53 -17.46
C GLN A 119 -3.48 31.23 -16.89
N VAL A 120 -2.90 32.16 -16.13
CA VAL A 120 -1.57 32.00 -15.52
C VAL A 120 -1.65 31.09 -14.29
N ASN A 121 -2.78 31.13 -13.58
CA ASN A 121 -2.94 30.46 -12.28
C ASN A 121 -3.46 29.01 -12.41
N VAL A 122 -4.25 28.67 -13.42
CA VAL A 122 -4.87 27.33 -13.56
C VAL A 122 -3.83 26.22 -13.79
N PRO A 123 -2.85 26.33 -14.72
CA PRO A 123 -1.81 25.30 -14.87
C PRO A 123 -0.95 25.12 -13.61
N ALA A 124 -0.61 26.22 -12.94
CA ALA A 124 0.14 26.18 -11.68
C ALA A 124 -0.69 25.54 -10.54
N ALA A 125 -1.98 25.83 -10.47
CA ALA A 125 -2.90 25.21 -9.51
C ALA A 125 -3.06 23.71 -9.77
N ILE A 126 -3.16 23.28 -11.03
CA ILE A 126 -3.19 21.85 -11.40
C ILE A 126 -1.91 21.16 -10.93
N ALA A 127 -0.74 21.69 -11.29
CA ALA A 127 0.54 21.10 -10.88
C ALA A 127 0.69 21.03 -9.35
N SER A 128 0.24 22.05 -8.64
CA SER A 128 0.25 22.07 -7.16
C SER A 128 -0.69 21.01 -6.57
N ILE A 129 -1.90 20.87 -7.09
CA ILE A 129 -2.86 19.83 -6.64
C ILE A 129 -2.31 18.45 -6.97
N GLU A 130 -1.75 18.23 -8.17
CA GLU A 130 -1.14 16.96 -8.57
C GLU A 130 0.03 16.56 -7.68
N SER A 131 0.90 17.53 -7.32
CA SER A 131 1.99 17.31 -6.37
C SER A 131 1.45 16.93 -4.99
N THR A 132 0.49 17.69 -4.47
CA THR A 132 -0.12 17.43 -3.15
C THR A 132 -0.82 16.07 -3.13
N LEU A 133 -1.46 15.69 -4.24
CA LEU A 133 -2.14 14.42 -4.40
C LEU A 133 -1.16 13.26 -4.49
N SER A 134 0.00 13.45 -5.15
CA SER A 134 1.11 12.50 -5.13
C SER A 134 1.61 12.27 -3.69
N ASP A 135 1.81 13.35 -2.93
CA ASP A 135 2.25 13.27 -1.53
C ASP A 135 1.20 12.59 -0.64
N ALA A 136 -0.09 12.93 -0.79
CA ALA A 136 -1.19 12.31 -0.08
C ALA A 136 -1.30 10.81 -0.39
N ARG A 137 -1.12 10.41 -1.66
CA ARG A 137 -1.08 8.99 -2.05
C ARG A 137 0.12 8.26 -1.44
N ALA A 138 1.29 8.89 -1.39
CA ALA A 138 2.47 8.31 -0.74
C ALA A 138 2.25 8.12 0.76
N LYS A 139 1.62 9.09 1.43
CA LYS A 139 1.24 9.01 2.84
C LYS A 139 0.18 7.93 3.09
N ALA A 140 -0.83 7.81 2.23
CA ALA A 140 -1.83 6.75 2.30
C ALA A 140 -1.20 5.35 2.17
N ASP A 141 -0.24 5.16 1.25
CA ASP A 141 0.53 3.92 1.12
C ASP A 141 1.33 3.61 2.40
N ALA A 142 1.98 4.62 2.98
CA ALA A 142 2.70 4.47 4.25
C ALA A 142 1.78 4.08 5.42
N VAL A 143 0.60 4.71 5.54
CA VAL A 143 -0.42 4.38 6.56
C VAL A 143 -0.93 2.95 6.39
N LEU A 144 -1.26 2.53 5.16
CA LEU A 144 -1.71 1.16 4.90
C LEU A 144 -0.64 0.13 5.29
N ARG A 145 0.63 0.40 4.96
CA ARG A 145 1.74 -0.47 5.36
C ARG A 145 1.94 -0.52 6.87
N ALA A 146 1.85 0.61 7.54
CA ALA A 146 1.90 0.66 9.00
C ALA A 146 0.78 -0.21 9.61
N ALA A 147 -0.43 -0.11 9.07
CA ALA A 147 -1.58 -0.91 9.49
C ALA A 147 -1.34 -2.42 9.27
N GLN A 148 -0.80 -2.81 8.11
CA GLN A 148 -0.43 -4.20 7.82
C GLN A 148 0.64 -4.74 8.79
N GLN A 149 1.66 -3.93 9.10
CA GLN A 149 2.68 -4.30 10.08
C GLN A 149 2.10 -4.45 11.48
N PHE A 150 1.23 -3.53 11.90
CA PHE A 150 0.52 -3.61 13.18
C PHE A 150 -0.32 -4.88 13.26
N VAL A 151 -1.14 -5.15 12.25
CA VAL A 151 -2.00 -6.35 12.18
C VAL A 151 -1.19 -7.64 12.24
N SER A 152 -0.06 -7.70 11.54
CA SER A 152 0.85 -8.86 11.62
C SER A 152 1.36 -9.10 13.05
N ARG A 153 1.80 -8.04 13.74
CA ARG A 153 2.27 -8.13 15.14
C ARG A 153 1.12 -8.49 16.09
N HIS A 154 -0.05 -7.89 15.89
CA HIS A 154 -1.25 -8.14 16.68
C HIS A 154 -1.69 -9.60 16.61
N TYR A 155 -1.88 -10.15 15.40
CA TYR A 155 -2.29 -11.55 15.24
C TYR A 155 -1.21 -12.54 15.66
N ARG A 156 0.08 -12.17 15.58
CA ARG A 156 1.15 -12.98 16.19
C ARG A 156 0.99 -13.05 17.71
N ALA A 157 0.74 -11.92 18.36
CA ALA A 157 0.51 -11.90 19.81
C ALA A 157 -0.76 -12.66 20.21
N GLU A 158 -1.86 -12.54 19.43
CA GLU A 158 -3.08 -13.31 19.67
C GLU A 158 -2.87 -14.82 19.44
N TYR A 159 -2.08 -15.20 18.44
CA TYR A 159 -1.66 -16.58 18.24
C TYR A 159 -0.85 -17.09 19.44
N ASP A 160 0.13 -16.33 19.90
CA ASP A 160 0.97 -16.72 21.04
C ASP A 160 0.13 -16.88 22.32
N LYS A 161 -0.84 -15.99 22.56
CA LYS A 161 -1.82 -16.11 23.66
C LYS A 161 -2.69 -17.36 23.52
N ALA A 162 -3.25 -17.61 22.34
CA ALA A 162 -4.09 -18.78 22.10
C ALA A 162 -3.30 -20.09 22.25
N HIS A 163 -2.05 -20.10 21.78
CA HIS A 163 -1.13 -21.21 21.96
C HIS A 163 -0.76 -21.43 23.43
N GLN A 164 -0.50 -20.36 24.19
CA GLN A 164 -0.25 -20.48 25.62
C GLN A 164 -1.48 -21.02 26.37
N ALA A 165 -2.67 -20.52 26.07
CA ALA A 165 -3.91 -21.02 26.67
C ALA A 165 -4.13 -22.52 26.38
N TYR A 166 -3.72 -22.98 25.19
CA TYR A 166 -3.71 -24.40 24.85
C TYR A 166 -2.71 -25.20 25.71
N ILE A 167 -1.48 -24.70 25.86
CA ILE A 167 -0.47 -25.32 26.74
C ILE A 167 -0.96 -25.37 28.19
N ASP A 168 -1.57 -24.31 28.69
CA ASP A 168 -2.10 -24.23 30.06
C ASP A 168 -3.23 -25.24 30.27
N PHE A 169 -4.10 -25.43 29.27
CA PHE A 169 -5.12 -26.48 29.30
C PHE A 169 -4.51 -27.87 29.39
N LEU A 170 -3.48 -28.18 28.59
CA LEU A 170 -2.80 -29.49 28.61
C LEU A 170 -2.12 -29.77 29.96
N ASN A 171 -1.71 -28.74 30.68
CA ASN A 171 -1.09 -28.85 31.99
C ASN A 171 -2.09 -28.62 33.14
N SER A 172 -3.39 -28.48 32.84
CA SER A 172 -4.40 -28.28 33.87
C SER A 172 -4.56 -29.53 34.74
N ALA A 173 -4.70 -29.33 36.05
CA ALA A 173 -4.88 -30.43 36.99
C ALA A 173 -6.10 -31.30 36.63
N GLU A 174 -7.17 -30.70 36.11
CA GLU A 174 -8.35 -31.45 35.67
C GLU A 174 -8.06 -32.37 34.48
N PHE A 175 -7.34 -31.88 33.47
CA PHE A 175 -7.00 -32.68 32.29
C PHE A 175 -6.02 -33.81 32.65
N LEU A 176 -4.98 -33.50 33.43
CA LEU A 176 -4.01 -34.48 33.90
C LEU A 176 -4.69 -35.56 34.77
N ALA A 177 -5.56 -35.19 35.71
CA ALA A 177 -6.29 -36.15 36.55
C ALA A 177 -7.17 -37.12 35.73
N LYS A 178 -7.78 -36.65 34.63
CA LYS A 178 -8.54 -37.52 33.71
C LYS A 178 -7.64 -38.54 33.01
N LEU A 179 -6.44 -38.13 32.58
CA LEU A 179 -5.47 -39.02 31.97
C LEU A 179 -4.90 -40.03 32.97
N GLU A 180 -4.56 -39.58 34.18
CA GLU A 180 -4.12 -40.44 35.28
C GLU A 180 -5.19 -41.49 35.63
N ASN A 181 -6.47 -41.10 35.70
CA ASN A 181 -7.56 -42.03 35.95
C ASN A 181 -7.73 -43.05 34.79
N MET A 182 -7.60 -42.61 33.53
CA MET A 182 -7.64 -43.52 32.38
C MET A 182 -6.50 -44.53 32.43
N HIS A 183 -5.29 -44.09 32.81
CA HIS A 183 -4.12 -44.94 32.98
C HIS A 183 -4.31 -45.97 34.10
N ALA A 184 -4.82 -45.52 35.26
CA ALA A 184 -5.13 -46.40 36.38
C ALA A 184 -6.18 -47.47 36.00
N LEU A 185 -7.23 -47.09 35.26
CA LEU A 185 -8.24 -48.04 34.76
C LEU A 185 -7.66 -49.02 33.74
N PHE A 186 -6.75 -48.58 32.88
CA PHE A 186 -6.05 -49.48 31.95
C PHE A 186 -5.19 -50.51 32.69
N TRP A 187 -4.42 -50.08 33.70
CA TRP A 187 -3.65 -50.97 34.56
C TRP A 187 -4.54 -52.00 35.26
N LEU A 188 -5.67 -51.57 35.81
CA LEU A 188 -6.66 -52.47 36.42
C LEU A 188 -7.22 -53.46 35.38
N TYR A 189 -7.64 -53.00 34.21
CA TYR A 189 -8.10 -53.88 33.14
C TYR A 189 -7.06 -54.97 32.82
N ARG A 190 -5.78 -54.59 32.65
CA ARG A 190 -4.71 -55.57 32.36
C ARG A 190 -4.49 -56.56 33.49
N ALA A 191 -4.52 -56.11 34.74
CA ALA A 191 -4.31 -56.97 35.90
C ALA A 191 -5.36 -58.10 36.00
N PHE A 192 -6.56 -57.88 35.45
CA PHE A 192 -7.67 -58.83 35.50
C PHE A 192 -8.02 -59.46 34.14
N ASP A 193 -7.30 -59.16 33.06
CA ASP A 193 -7.46 -59.82 31.76
C ASP A 193 -6.69 -61.15 31.76
N ASP A 194 -7.43 -62.26 31.82
CA ASP A 194 -6.89 -63.63 31.91
C ASP A 194 -5.95 -64.01 30.75
N ARG A 195 -5.97 -63.26 29.64
CA ARG A 195 -5.09 -63.45 28.48
C ARG A 195 -3.62 -63.05 28.72
N TYR A 196 -3.32 -62.32 29.79
CA TYR A 196 -1.98 -61.76 30.05
C TYR A 196 -1.14 -62.50 31.10
N ARG A 197 -1.55 -63.69 31.57
CA ARG A 197 -0.81 -64.45 32.59
C ARG A 197 0.51 -65.08 32.10
N THR A 198 0.79 -65.10 30.81
CA THR A 198 1.98 -65.77 30.25
C THR A 198 2.71 -64.86 29.26
N GLY A 199 3.71 -64.12 29.73
CA GLY A 199 4.68 -63.43 28.87
C GLY A 199 5.09 -62.06 29.40
N LEU A 200 6.38 -61.92 29.75
CA LEU A 200 7.06 -60.63 29.90
C LEU A 200 6.95 -59.86 28.57
N PHE A 201 6.32 -58.69 28.58
CA PHE A 201 6.27 -57.82 27.40
C PHE A 201 7.18 -56.60 27.59
N GLU A 202 8.38 -56.68 27.02
CA GLU A 202 9.07 -55.50 26.50
C GLU A 202 8.36 -55.09 25.21
N GLY A 203 7.80 -53.88 25.14
CA GLY A 203 7.48 -53.24 23.85
C GLY A 203 6.12 -52.60 23.66
N GLU A 204 5.14 -52.76 24.57
CA GLU A 204 3.90 -51.97 24.48
C GLU A 204 4.09 -50.62 25.18
N VAL A 205 4.61 -49.66 24.41
CA VAL A 205 4.70 -48.25 24.79
C VAL A 205 3.35 -47.79 25.32
N ASP A 206 3.39 -47.19 26.50
CA ASP A 206 2.24 -46.76 27.28
C ASP A 206 1.28 -45.92 26.42
N GLN A 207 0.13 -46.48 26.04
CA GLN A 207 -0.80 -45.84 25.09
C GLN A 207 -1.25 -44.47 25.59
N VAL A 208 -1.27 -44.24 26.91
CA VAL A 208 -1.59 -42.95 27.52
C VAL A 208 -0.49 -41.92 27.27
N GLU A 209 0.79 -42.32 27.34
CA GLU A 209 1.92 -41.45 26.98
C GLU A 209 1.89 -41.12 25.48
N GLN A 210 1.54 -42.06 24.61
CA GLN A 210 1.34 -41.79 23.18
C GLN A 210 0.17 -40.83 22.92
N TYR A 211 -0.92 -40.91 23.70
CA TYR A 211 -2.01 -39.93 23.64
C TYR A 211 -1.53 -38.55 24.10
N LEU A 212 -0.76 -38.47 25.19
CA LEU A 212 -0.17 -37.23 25.69
C LEU A 212 0.79 -36.60 24.68
N GLU A 213 1.65 -37.41 24.06
CA GLU A 213 2.63 -36.96 23.08
C GLU A 213 1.96 -36.57 21.75
N GLY A 214 0.95 -37.33 21.30
CA GLY A 214 0.13 -36.96 20.15
C GLY A 214 -0.70 -35.68 20.37
N ILE A 215 -1.23 -35.48 21.57
CA ILE A 215 -1.92 -34.25 21.95
C ILE A 215 -0.92 -33.09 22.01
N LYS A 216 0.23 -33.25 22.69
CA LYS A 216 1.31 -32.26 22.77
C LYS A 216 1.89 -31.85 21.41
N HIS A 217 1.94 -32.77 20.44
CA HIS A 217 2.53 -32.50 19.12
C HIS A 217 1.54 -32.08 18.03
N ALA A 218 0.24 -32.40 18.15
CA ALA A 218 -0.69 -32.15 17.04
C ALA A 218 -2.19 -32.10 17.39
N GLY A 219 -2.63 -32.25 18.64
CA GLY A 219 -4.07 -32.41 18.92
C GLY A 219 -4.57 -33.86 18.84
N GLY A 220 -3.73 -34.84 19.18
CA GLY A 220 -4.15 -36.23 19.33
C GLY A 220 -4.61 -36.84 18.01
N LYS A 221 -5.66 -37.68 18.05
CA LYS A 221 -6.36 -38.16 16.84
C LYS A 221 -7.37 -37.13 16.30
N GLY A 222 -7.47 -35.94 16.89
CA GLY A 222 -8.41 -34.91 16.50
C GLY A 222 -7.96 -34.25 15.19
N VAL A 223 -8.58 -34.64 14.08
CA VAL A 223 -8.39 -33.92 12.82
C VAL A 223 -9.10 -32.58 12.93
N LEU A 224 -8.36 -31.47 12.80
CA LEU A 224 -8.95 -30.14 12.73
C LEU A 224 -9.85 -30.06 11.50
N ASP A 225 -11.08 -29.61 11.70
CA ASP A 225 -12.02 -29.34 10.62
C ASP A 225 -11.53 -28.12 9.82
N SER A 226 -10.97 -28.40 8.64
CA SER A 226 -10.42 -27.39 7.75
C SER A 226 -11.46 -26.35 7.31
N ASP A 227 -12.72 -26.74 7.17
CA ASP A 227 -13.80 -25.83 6.78
C ASP A 227 -14.11 -24.87 7.93
N ARG A 228 -14.18 -25.40 9.16
CA ARG A 228 -14.39 -24.56 10.35
C ARG A 228 -13.24 -23.58 10.58
N THR A 229 -11.98 -24.01 10.44
CA THR A 229 -10.82 -23.11 10.53
C THR A 229 -10.86 -22.04 9.43
N ARG A 230 -11.29 -22.40 8.22
CA ARG A 230 -11.40 -21.46 7.10
C ARG A 230 -12.49 -20.41 7.32
N VAL A 231 -13.60 -20.77 7.96
CA VAL A 231 -14.66 -19.81 8.34
C VAL A 231 -14.09 -18.79 9.33
N VAL A 232 -13.45 -19.22 10.41
CA VAL A 232 -12.84 -18.31 11.41
C VAL A 232 -11.84 -17.37 10.74
N TYR A 233 -10.92 -17.90 9.93
CA TYR A 233 -9.97 -17.07 9.19
C TYR A 233 -10.67 -16.04 8.28
N ARG A 234 -11.72 -16.44 7.55
CA ARG A 234 -12.47 -15.54 6.67
C ARG A 234 -13.17 -14.44 7.45
N ASP A 235 -13.74 -14.72 8.61
CA ASP A 235 -14.42 -13.71 9.42
C ASP A 235 -13.44 -12.62 9.89
N HIS A 236 -12.26 -13.03 10.36
CA HIS A 236 -11.18 -12.09 10.72
C HIS A 236 -10.69 -11.28 9.51
N LEU A 237 -10.48 -11.95 8.38
CA LEU A 237 -10.02 -11.29 7.15
C LEU A 237 -11.05 -10.28 6.63
N LYS A 238 -12.33 -10.67 6.58
CA LYS A 238 -13.42 -9.82 6.09
C LYS A 238 -13.51 -8.53 6.90
N ARG A 239 -13.39 -8.62 8.23
CA ARG A 239 -13.41 -7.44 9.10
C ARG A 239 -12.24 -6.49 8.83
N LEU A 240 -11.04 -7.01 8.55
CA LEU A 240 -9.89 -6.19 8.17
C LEU A 240 -10.10 -5.50 6.81
N GLU A 241 -10.65 -6.22 5.84
CA GLU A 241 -10.98 -5.69 4.51
C GLU A 241 -12.06 -4.60 4.59
N GLU A 242 -13.07 -4.76 5.45
CA GLU A 242 -14.09 -3.74 5.75
C GLU A 242 -13.47 -2.45 6.35
N PHE A 243 -12.35 -2.57 7.06
CA PHE A 243 -11.57 -1.44 7.57
C PHE A 243 -10.55 -0.87 6.57
N GLY A 244 -10.54 -1.37 5.32
CA GLY A 244 -9.59 -0.96 4.30
C GLY A 244 -8.17 -1.51 4.51
N ILE A 245 -7.95 -2.40 5.48
CA ILE A 245 -6.66 -3.05 5.73
C ILE A 245 -6.56 -4.29 4.84
N THR A 246 -6.02 -4.11 3.65
CA THR A 246 -5.83 -5.19 2.67
C THR A 246 -4.55 -5.97 2.93
N LYS A 247 -4.43 -7.16 2.32
CA LYS A 247 -3.20 -7.95 2.36
C LYS A 247 -2.07 -7.23 1.61
N PRO A 248 -0.81 -7.34 2.09
CA PRO A 248 0.34 -6.82 1.36
C PRO A 248 0.48 -7.54 0.01
N ASP A 249 0.72 -6.78 -1.05
CA ASP A 249 1.05 -7.34 -2.36
C ASP A 249 2.53 -7.72 -2.42
N LEU A 250 2.80 -8.98 -2.09
CA LEU A 250 4.15 -9.54 -2.07
C LEU A 250 4.75 -9.75 -3.47
N SER A 251 3.92 -9.70 -4.52
CA SER A 251 4.36 -9.97 -5.89
C SER A 251 4.92 -8.72 -6.57
N SER A 252 4.26 -7.58 -6.38
CA SER A 252 4.66 -6.30 -6.98
C SER A 252 5.63 -5.49 -6.13
N ASP A 253 5.62 -5.68 -4.80
CA ASP A 253 6.48 -4.93 -3.87
C ASP A 253 7.09 -5.84 -2.78
N PRO A 254 8.05 -6.71 -3.16
CA PRO A 254 8.75 -7.55 -2.21
C PRO A 254 9.61 -6.72 -1.25
N CYS A 255 9.68 -7.16 0.00
CA CYS A 255 10.55 -6.53 1.00
C CYS A 255 12.03 -6.68 0.60
N PRO A 256 12.78 -5.58 0.42
CA PRO A 256 14.19 -5.68 0.09
C PRO A 256 14.95 -6.29 1.27
N SER A 257 15.85 -7.22 0.97
CA SER A 257 16.73 -7.80 1.98
C SER A 257 17.76 -6.77 2.46
N PRO A 258 18.29 -6.89 3.70
CA PRO A 258 19.31 -5.99 4.21
C PRO A 258 20.55 -5.87 3.30
N LEU A 259 20.92 -6.98 2.64
CA LEU A 259 22.01 -7.01 1.67
C LEU A 259 21.69 -6.20 0.41
N GLU A 260 20.47 -6.33 -0.13
CA GLU A 260 20.04 -5.55 -1.29
C GLU A 260 20.04 -4.06 -0.98
N VAL A 261 19.54 -3.65 0.19
CA VAL A 261 19.57 -2.24 0.63
C VAL A 261 21.01 -1.74 0.74
N HIS A 262 21.91 -2.54 1.32
CA HIS A 262 23.33 -2.16 1.43
C HIS A 262 23.99 -1.96 0.07
N ILE A 263 23.80 -2.89 -0.88
CA ILE A 263 24.36 -2.78 -2.23
C ILE A 263 23.75 -1.59 -2.96
N ALA A 264 22.43 -1.39 -2.86
CA ALA A 264 21.73 -0.28 -3.50
C ALA A 264 22.24 1.09 -3.03
N LYS A 265 22.46 1.27 -1.72
CA LYS A 265 23.06 2.49 -1.16
C LYS A 265 24.43 2.76 -1.79
N ARG A 266 25.30 1.75 -1.79
CA ARG A 266 26.65 1.89 -2.35
C ARG A 266 26.65 2.27 -3.83
N VAL A 267 25.80 1.63 -4.64
CA VAL A 267 25.67 1.94 -6.08
C VAL A 267 25.16 3.37 -6.28
N TYR A 268 24.19 3.80 -5.47
CA TYR A 268 23.65 5.16 -5.53
C TYR A 268 24.69 6.21 -5.13
N ASP A 269 25.43 5.98 -4.05
CA ASP A 269 26.47 6.88 -3.55
C ASP A 269 27.62 7.03 -4.56
N GLU A 270 28.10 5.92 -5.14
CA GLU A 270 29.13 5.94 -6.17
C GLU A 270 28.67 6.69 -7.44
N PHE A 271 27.38 6.58 -7.79
CA PHE A 271 26.81 7.36 -8.89
C PHE A 271 26.75 8.86 -8.57
N GLN A 272 26.29 9.25 -7.38
CA GLN A 272 26.26 10.67 -6.97
C GLN A 272 27.66 11.27 -6.90
N GLN A 273 28.64 10.51 -6.40
CA GLN A 273 30.04 10.94 -6.37
C GLN A 273 30.59 11.14 -7.78
N SER A 274 30.27 10.24 -8.72
CA SER A 274 30.67 10.38 -10.12
C SER A 274 30.05 11.59 -10.83
N LYS A 275 28.88 12.07 -10.39
CA LYS A 275 28.27 13.31 -10.88
C LYS A 275 28.98 14.54 -10.33
N LEU A 276 29.30 14.54 -9.04
CA LEU A 276 30.04 15.64 -8.39
C LEU A 276 31.45 15.80 -8.99
N ASP A 277 32.12 14.68 -9.30
CA ASP A 277 33.44 14.70 -9.94
C ASP A 277 33.40 15.11 -11.42
N ALA A 278 32.21 15.10 -12.05
CA ALA A 278 32.00 15.46 -13.45
C ALA A 278 31.49 16.90 -13.65
N GLU A 279 31.09 17.60 -12.59
CA GLU A 279 30.84 19.05 -12.65
C GLU A 279 32.18 19.78 -12.79
N PRO A 280 32.42 20.51 -13.90
CA PRO A 280 33.66 21.25 -14.05
C PRO A 280 33.68 22.31 -12.96
N VAL A 281 34.73 22.29 -12.14
CA VAL A 281 35.12 23.42 -11.31
C VAL A 281 35.25 24.61 -12.26
N THR A 282 34.25 25.49 -12.31
CA THR A 282 34.39 26.85 -12.83
C THR A 282 35.27 27.61 -11.84
N ALA A 283 36.55 27.23 -11.83
CA ALA A 283 37.60 28.04 -11.25
C ALA A 283 37.83 29.18 -12.24
N ASN A 284 37.38 30.35 -11.82
CA ASN A 284 37.63 31.65 -12.42
C ASN A 284 38.98 31.75 -13.15
N ARG A 285 38.93 32.24 -14.39
CA ARG A 285 39.91 33.17 -14.95
C ARG A 285 39.19 34.28 -15.68
#